data_AF-A0A9P3GJY1-F1
#
_entry.id   AF-A0A9P3GJY1-F1
#
_cell.length_a   1.000
_cell.length_b   1.000
_cell.length_c   1.000
_cell.angle_alpha   90.00
_cell.angle_beta   90.00
_cell.angle_gamma   90.00
#
_symmetry.space_group_name_H-M   'P 1'
#
loop_
_entity.id
_entity.type
_entity.pdbx_description
1 polymer ?
#
loop_
_entity_poly.entity_id
_entity_poly.type
_entity_poly.pdbx_seq_one_letter_code
_entity_poly.pdbx_strand_id
1 'polypeptide(L)' 'MSTWRGTFTFNKYSQICARALRQSLTETERVAAEKHGSTILRYQEWKDGQGGQQVFLNPPVEKDAPTKSKAV' A
#
# COMPACT_ATOMS: atom_id res chain seq x y z
N MET A 1 -18.91 8.29 19.51
CA MET A 1 -18.17 8.61 18.27
C MET A 1 -17.33 7.40 17.90
N SER A 2 -17.39 6.87 16.67
CA SER A 2 -16.52 5.74 16.30
C SER A 2 -15.06 6.16 16.30
N THR A 3 -14.20 5.41 17.01
CA THR A 3 -12.79 5.73 17.28
C THR A 3 -11.96 6.00 16.02
N TRP A 4 -12.26 5.35 14.90
CA TRP A 4 -11.51 5.48 13.65
C TRP A 4 -11.73 6.78 12.88
N ARG A 5 -12.85 7.48 13.13
CA ARG A 5 -13.24 8.68 12.35
C ARG A 5 -12.31 9.88 12.56
N GLY A 6 -11.54 9.90 13.66
CA GLY A 6 -10.58 10.96 13.96
C GLY A 6 -9.18 10.75 13.38
N THR A 7 -8.87 9.54 12.89
CA THR A 7 -7.51 9.17 12.46
C THR A 7 -7.38 9.01 10.96
N PHE A 8 -8.42 8.50 10.29
CA PHE A 8 -8.37 8.27 8.84
C PHE A 8 -9.76 8.30 8.21
N THR A 9 -9.78 8.46 6.89
CA THR A 9 -11.02 8.52 6.10
C THR A 9 -11.68 7.14 5.99
N PHE A 10 -12.97 7.14 5.66
CA PHE A 10 -13.75 5.90 5.51
C PHE A 10 -13.14 4.92 4.50
N ASN A 11 -12.50 5.41 3.44
CA ASN A 11 -11.82 4.56 2.46
C ASN A 11 -10.65 3.79 3.07
N LYS A 12 -9.90 4.40 3.99
CA LYS A 12 -8.81 3.70 4.70
C LYS A 12 -9.37 2.69 5.70
N TYR A 13 -10.46 3.03 6.38
CA TYR A 13 -11.17 2.12 7.29
C TYR A 13 -11.60 0.84 6.56
N SER A 14 -12.32 0.99 5.45
CA SER A 14 -12.84 -0.15 4.69
C SER A 14 -11.73 -1.03 4.11
N GLN A 15 -10.61 -0.42 3.66
CA GLN A 15 -9.43 -1.17 3.23
C GLN A 15 -8.83 -2.03 4.34
N ILE A 16 -8.72 -1.50 5.57
CA ILE A 16 -8.18 -2.24 6.72
C ILE A 16 -9.11 -3.40 7.08
N CYS A 17 -10.42 -3.17 7.16
CA CYS A 17 -11.41 -4.21 7.41
C CYS A 17 -11.38 -5.30 6.33
N ALA A 18 -11.28 -4.93 5.06
CA ALA A 18 -11.18 -5.88 3.96
C ALA A 18 -9.89 -6.71 4.03
N ARG A 19 -8.77 -6.15 4.51
CA ARG A 19 -7.53 -6.91 4.73
C ARG A 19 -7.70 -7.94 5.85
N ALA A 20 -8.27 -7.53 6.98
CA ALA A 20 -8.53 -8.44 8.10
C ALA A 20 -9.47 -9.58 7.69
N LEU A 21 -10.50 -9.27 6.89
CA LEU A 21 -11.42 -10.28 6.36
C LEU A 21 -10.68 -11.30 5.49
N ARG A 22 -9.84 -10.86 4.54
CA ARG A 22 -9.05 -11.78 3.70
C ARG A 22 -8.15 -12.72 4.50
N GLN A 23 -7.58 -12.25 5.60
CA GLN A 23 -6.76 -13.06 6.49
C GLN A 23 -7.54 -14.12 7.28
N SER A 24 -8.87 -13.96 7.38
CA SER A 24 -9.74 -14.94 8.04
C SER A 24 -10.27 -16.04 7.11
N LEU A 25 -10.03 -15.95 5.79
CA LEU A 25 -10.49 -16.94 4.82
C LEU A 25 -9.57 -18.18 4.79
N THR A 26 -10.11 -19.31 4.30
CA THR A 26 -9.36 -20.54 4.03
C THR A 26 -8.31 -20.32 2.93
N GLU A 27 -7.25 -21.13 2.94
CA GLU A 27 -6.07 -20.90 2.09
C GLU A 27 -6.38 -20.81 0.59
N THR A 28 -7.33 -21.62 0.08
CA THR A 28 -7.73 -21.61 -1.33
C THR A 28 -8.34 -20.27 -1.76
N GLU A 29 -9.26 -19.75 -0.95
CA GLU A 29 -9.96 -18.49 -1.23
C GLU A 29 -9.11 -17.27 -0.86
N ARG A 30 -8.19 -17.42 0.09
CA ARG A 30 -7.25 -16.38 0.50
C ARG A 30 -6.36 -15.94 -0.67
N VAL A 31 -5.80 -16.87 -1.43
CA VAL A 31 -4.91 -16.57 -2.56
C VAL A 31 -5.62 -15.73 -3.63
N ALA A 32 -6.86 -16.11 -3.98
CA ALA A 32 -7.67 -15.36 -4.92
C ALA A 32 -7.99 -13.95 -4.37
N ALA A 33 -8.40 -13.86 -3.10
CA ALA A 33 -8.78 -12.60 -2.48
C ALA A 33 -7.60 -11.63 -2.27
N GLU A 34 -6.40 -12.13 -1.97
CA GLU A 34 -5.18 -11.34 -1.77
C GLU A 34 -4.68 -10.68 -3.05
N LYS A 35 -4.88 -11.32 -4.21
CA LYS A 35 -4.55 -10.73 -5.52
C LYS A 35 -5.26 -9.39 -5.75
N HIS A 36 -6.46 -9.21 -5.21
CA HIS A 36 -7.22 -7.95 -5.31
C HIS A 36 -6.70 -6.85 -4.38
N GLY A 37 -5.85 -7.18 -3.40
CA GLY A 37 -5.28 -6.22 -2.46
C GLY A 37 -3.99 -5.54 -2.94
N SER A 38 -3.35 -6.03 -4.01
CA SER A 38 -2.11 -5.47 -4.52
C SER A 38 -2.37 -4.23 -5.38
N THR A 39 -1.90 -3.06 -4.94
CA THR A 39 -1.96 -1.82 -5.73
C THR A 39 -0.54 -1.35 -6.04
N ILE A 40 -0.14 -1.44 -7.30
CA ILE A 40 1.15 -0.95 -7.81
C ILE A 40 0.98 0.39 -8.53
N LEU A 41 0.53 1.41 -7.80
CA LEU A 41 0.31 2.74 -8.37
C LEU A 41 1.52 3.64 -8.12
N ARG A 42 1.87 4.44 -9.12
CA ARG A 42 2.82 5.54 -9.03
C ARG A 42 2.08 6.84 -9.27
N TYR A 43 2.35 7.85 -8.46
CA TYR A 43 1.79 9.18 -8.64
C TYR A 43 2.92 10.20 -8.81
N GLN A 44 2.60 11.31 -9.48
CA GLN A 44 3.50 12.43 -9.66
C GLN A 44 2.71 13.68 -9.28
N GLU A 45 3.26 14.48 -8.37
CA GLU A 45 2.67 15.78 -8.06
C GLU A 45 3.11 16.78 -9.13
N TRP A 46 2.15 17.48 -9.74
CA TRP A 46 2.39 18.53 -10.72
C TRP A 46 2.08 19.88 -10.08
N LYS A 47 3.03 20.81 -10.16
CA LYS A 47 2.87 22.20 -9.69
C LYS A 47 3.37 23.14 -10.78
N ASP A 48 2.60 24.19 -11.07
CA ASP A 48 2.93 25.24 -12.04
C ASP A 48 3.34 24.70 -13.43
N GLY A 49 2.69 23.60 -13.87
CA GLY A 49 2.96 22.96 -15.15
C GLY A 49 4.25 22.13 -15.22
N GLN A 50 5.02 22.05 -14.13
CA GLN A 50 6.18 21.17 -14.02
C GLN A 50 5.82 19.90 -13.26
N GLY A 51 6.11 18.75 -13.87
CA GLY A 51 5.95 17.44 -13.23
C GLY A 51 7.06 17.19 -12.21
N GLY A 52 6.68 16.94 -10.96
CA GLY A 52 7.59 16.61 -9.86
C GLY A 52 8.15 15.18 -9.92
N GLN A 53 8.67 14.67 -8.80
CA GLN A 53 9.19 13.30 -8.75
C GLN A 53 8.05 12.27 -8.75
N GLN A 54 8.22 11.19 -9.52
CA GLN A 54 7.27 10.09 -9.52
C GLN A 54 7.50 9.17 -8.31
N VAL A 55 6.53 9.15 -7.39
CA VAL A 55 6.57 8.39 -6.13
C VAL A 55 5.65 7.18 -6.23
N PHE A 56 6.10 6.04 -5.68
CA PHE A 56 5.25 4.85 -5.55
C PHE A 56 4.27 5.05 -4.39
N LEU A 57 2.98 4.83 -4.62
CA LEU A 57 1.95 4.91 -3.58
C LEU A 57 2.13 3.81 -2.51
N ASN A 58 2.60 2.65 -2.94
CA ASN A 58 3.02 1.57 -2.05
C ASN A 58 4.39 1.10 -2.55
N PRO A 59 5.45 1.17 -1.73
CA PRO A 59 6.77 0.70 -2.15
C PRO A 59 6.67 -0.80 -2.44
N PRO A 60 7.20 -1.29 -3.58
CA PRO A 60 7.31 -2.71 -3.81
C PRO A 60 8.15 -3.32 -2.68
N VAL A 61 7.68 -4.44 -2.12
CA VAL A 61 8.47 -5.22 -1.17
C VAL A 61 9.60 -5.85 -1.97
N GLU A 62 10.70 -5.10 -2.16
CA GLU A 62 11.98 -5.67 -2.55
C GLU A 62 12.37 -6.64 -1.43
N LYS A 63 12.32 -7.94 -1.74
CA LYS A 63 13.01 -8.94 -0.94
C LYS A 63 14.51 -8.59 -1.00
N ASP A 64 15.04 -8.14 0.13
CA ASP A 64 16.46 -8.12 0.49
C ASP A 64 17.43 -7.69 -0.62
N ALA A 65 17.57 -6.37 -0.84
CA ALA A 65 18.79 -5.84 -1.45
C ALA A 65 19.86 -5.65 -0.35
N PRO A 66 21.02 -6.34 -0.40
CA PRO A 66 22.04 -6.21 0.62
C PRO A 66 22.62 -4.79 0.59
N THR A 67 22.73 -4.19 1.78
CA THR A 67 23.32 -2.88 2.01
C THR A 67 24.74 -2.87 1.46
N LYS A 68 24.96 -2.24 0.30
CA LYS A 68 26.32 -1.97 -0.17
C LYS A 68 26.90 -0.82 0.67
N SER A 69 27.61 -1.21 1.72
CA SER A 69 28.54 -0.35 2.46
C SER A 69 29.49 0.31 1.46
N LYS A 70 29.42 1.64 1.33
CA LYS A 70 30.42 2.41 0.58
C LYS A 70 31.60 2.64 1.52
N ALA A 71 32.67 1.88 1.30
CA ALA A 71 34.02 2.27 1.67
C ALA A 71 34.63 2.99 0.46
N VAL A 72 34.88 4.30 0.60
CA VAL A 72 36.02 5.06 0.05
C VAL A 72 36.21 6.26 0.96
#